data_AF-A0A7C2Q9K0-F1
#
_entry.id   AF-A0A7C2Q9K0-F1
#
_cell.length_a   1.000
_cell.length_b   1.000
_cell.length_c   1.000
_cell.angle_alpha   90.00
_cell.angle_beta   90.00
_cell.angle_gamma   90.00
#
_symmetry.space_group_name_H-M   'P 1'
#
loop_
_entity.id
_entity.type
_entity.pdbx_description
1 polymer ?
#
loop_
_entity_poly.entity_id
_entity_poly.type
_entity_poly.pdbx_seq_one_letter_code
_entity_poly.pdbx_strand_id
1 'polypeptide(L)'
;FWVGVTGGGSPYRLYANYAELGSPGVGLYLGNTGAASDGTLVDGNNPFGIRVTINNSNTGGVTGGTGLGSGVDVMTGVELAIPLSAIGSPTSGYIKVSTFINGAGHDYVSNQVLAGIGGGGNLGEPRLVNFSNIPGDQYFLVPVPEPSSLSILLLGLGAWAFRKRRG
;
A
#
# COMPACT_ATOMS: atom_id res chain seq x y z
N PHE A 1 6.66 -7.03 4.04
CA PHE A 1 7.06 -6.11 2.96
C PHE A 1 6.75 -4.69 3.37
N TRP A 2 7.52 -3.72 2.90
CA TRP A 2 7.31 -2.29 3.13
C TRP A 2 7.49 -1.54 1.82
N VAL A 3 6.63 -0.55 1.59
CA VAL A 3 6.74 0.40 0.48
C VAL A 3 6.64 1.79 1.07
N GLY A 4 7.63 2.63 0.82
CA GLY A 4 7.68 4.02 1.28
C GLY A 4 7.54 4.99 0.12
N VAL A 5 6.84 6.10 0.35
CA VAL A 5 6.68 7.18 -0.61
C VAL A 5 7.02 8.50 0.10
N THR A 6 7.97 9.25 -0.46
CA THR A 6 8.34 10.58 0.03
C THR A 6 8.07 11.60 -1.08
N GLY A 7 7.49 12.75 -0.72
CA GLY A 7 7.21 13.84 -1.65
C GLY A 7 8.08 15.06 -1.39
N GLY A 8 8.58 15.71 -2.44
CA GLY A 8 9.35 16.95 -2.31
C GLY A 8 9.99 17.42 -3.60
N GLY A 9 10.81 18.47 -3.50
CA GLY A 9 11.55 19.04 -4.64
C GLY A 9 10.81 20.12 -5.42
N SER A 10 11.52 20.73 -6.38
CA SER A 10 11.00 21.72 -7.32
C SER A 10 11.56 21.40 -8.72
N PRO A 11 10.76 20.87 -9.66
CA PRO A 11 9.34 20.54 -9.55
C PRO A 11 9.05 19.44 -8.51
N TYR A 12 7.83 19.39 -7.99
CA TYR A 12 7.43 18.40 -6.98
C TYR A 12 7.44 16.99 -7.58
N ARG A 13 8.06 16.05 -6.85
CA ARG A 13 8.21 14.65 -7.24
C ARG A 13 7.91 13.73 -6.06
N LEU A 14 7.55 12.49 -6.39
CA LEU A 14 7.48 11.38 -5.46
C LEU A 14 8.70 10.48 -5.64
N TYR A 15 9.22 9.98 -4.52
CA TYR A 15 10.34 9.06 -4.42
C TYR A 15 9.86 7.80 -3.73
N ALA A 16 10.01 6.65 -4.38
CA ALA A 16 9.49 5.38 -3.89
C ALA A 16 10.60 4.43 -3.47
N ASN A 17 10.40 3.75 -2.35
CA ASN A 17 11.32 2.76 -1.79
C ASN A 17 10.56 1.46 -1.49
N TYR A 18 11.25 0.34 -1.55
CA TYR A 18 10.73 -0.99 -1.20
C TYR A 18 11.68 -1.69 -0.24
N ALA A 19 11.13 -2.47 0.69
CA ALA A 19 11.92 -3.37 1.53
C ALA A 19 11.20 -4.69 1.84
N GLU A 20 11.97 -5.77 1.87
CA GLU A 20 11.58 -7.02 2.52
C GLU A 20 11.92 -6.92 4.00
N LEU A 21 10.89 -7.09 4.84
CA LEU A 21 11.06 -7.02 6.29
C LEU A 21 11.57 -8.38 6.79
N GLY A 22 12.70 -8.36 7.50
CA GLY A 22 13.37 -9.56 8.01
C GLY A 22 14.87 -9.54 7.72
N SER A 23 15.57 -10.60 8.11
CA SER A 23 17.00 -10.79 7.82
C SER A 23 17.17 -11.89 6.77
N PRO A 24 17.84 -11.66 5.63
CA PRO A 24 18.70 -10.52 5.30
C PRO A 24 18.01 -9.34 4.58
N GLY A 25 16.68 -9.35 4.41
CA GLY A 25 15.83 -8.24 3.94
C GLY A 25 16.41 -7.31 2.85
N VAL A 26 15.94 -7.43 1.60
CA VAL A 26 16.39 -6.53 0.53
C VAL A 26 15.72 -5.17 0.62
N GLY A 27 16.49 -4.08 0.52
CA GLY A 27 16.00 -2.70 0.34
C GLY A 27 16.33 -2.16 -1.04
N LEU A 28 15.37 -1.50 -1.70
CA LEU A 28 15.52 -0.93 -3.05
C LEU A 28 14.97 0.49 -3.10
N TYR A 29 15.73 1.39 -3.72
CA TYR A 29 15.18 2.62 -4.28
C TYR A 29 14.52 2.28 -5.62
N LEU A 30 13.19 2.39 -5.66
CA LEU A 30 12.40 2.02 -6.84
C LEU A 30 12.45 3.10 -7.93
N GLY A 31 12.78 4.33 -7.54
CA GLY A 31 12.83 5.47 -8.45
C GLY A 31 11.87 6.57 -8.05
N ASN A 32 11.57 7.43 -9.01
CA ASN A 32 10.81 8.65 -8.78
C ASN A 32 9.89 9.00 -9.96
N THR A 33 8.88 9.84 -9.69
CA THR A 33 7.95 10.34 -10.71
C THR A 33 7.41 11.72 -10.35
N GLY A 34 6.81 12.42 -11.31
CA GLY A 34 6.15 13.71 -11.05
C GLY A 34 4.80 13.56 -10.33
N ALA A 35 4.29 14.64 -9.74
CA ALA A 35 2.90 14.67 -9.29
C ALA A 35 1.92 14.52 -10.47
N ALA A 36 0.74 13.94 -10.20
CA ALA A 36 -0.31 13.69 -11.17
C ALA A 36 0.17 12.96 -12.45
N SER A 37 1.14 12.04 -12.30
CA SER A 37 1.64 11.19 -13.38
C SER A 37 0.85 9.88 -13.49
N ASP A 38 1.19 9.05 -14.48
CA ASP A 38 0.70 7.66 -14.63
C ASP A 38 1.28 6.69 -13.59
N GLY A 39 2.12 7.20 -12.68
CA GLY A 39 2.78 6.45 -11.62
C GLY A 39 4.00 5.64 -12.06
N THR A 40 4.43 5.74 -13.32
CA THR A 40 5.65 5.08 -13.79
C THR A 40 6.88 5.72 -13.14
N LEU A 41 7.70 4.89 -12.50
CA LEU A 41 8.93 5.31 -11.81
C LEU A 41 10.14 5.28 -12.75
N VAL A 42 11.03 6.27 -12.61
CA VAL A 42 12.30 6.37 -13.34
C VAL A 42 13.48 6.51 -12.39
N ASP A 43 14.70 6.32 -12.92
CA ASP A 43 15.98 6.50 -12.21
C ASP A 43 16.16 5.64 -10.94
N GLY A 44 15.55 4.45 -10.89
CA GLY A 44 15.68 3.50 -9.78
C GLY A 44 15.64 2.05 -10.24
N ASN A 45 15.71 1.13 -9.27
CA ASN A 45 15.61 -0.31 -9.51
C ASN A 45 14.23 -0.81 -9.09
N ASN A 46 13.31 -0.94 -10.06
CA ASN A 46 11.94 -1.37 -9.84
C ASN A 46 11.66 -2.72 -10.53
N PRO A 47 12.20 -3.84 -10.01
CA PRO A 47 12.10 -5.14 -10.68
C PRO A 47 10.68 -5.68 -10.76
N PHE A 48 9.78 -5.19 -9.89
CA PHE A 48 8.39 -5.64 -9.85
C PHE A 48 7.45 -4.75 -10.66
N GLY A 49 7.86 -3.54 -11.04
CA GLY A 49 6.98 -2.59 -11.73
C GLY A 49 5.94 -1.94 -10.80
N ILE A 50 6.30 -1.69 -9.53
CA ILE A 50 5.47 -0.91 -8.60
C ILE A 50 5.25 0.49 -9.16
N ARG A 51 4.03 1.02 -9.04
CA ARG A 51 3.69 2.39 -9.46
C ARG A 51 3.24 3.22 -8.28
N VAL A 52 3.60 4.50 -8.31
CA VAL A 52 3.22 5.47 -7.28
C VAL A 52 2.89 6.78 -7.95
N THR A 53 1.74 7.36 -7.65
CA THR A 53 1.41 8.73 -8.08
C THR A 53 0.73 9.48 -6.93
N ILE A 54 0.46 10.77 -7.14
CA ILE A 54 -0.27 11.59 -6.19
C ILE A 54 -1.16 12.55 -6.94
N ASN A 55 -2.42 12.59 -6.54
CA ASN A 55 -3.33 13.66 -6.87
C ASN A 55 -3.46 14.57 -5.64
N ASN A 56 -2.70 15.67 -5.62
CA ASN A 56 -2.68 16.61 -4.48
C ASN A 56 -3.73 17.72 -4.61
N SER A 57 -4.89 17.42 -5.20
CA SER A 57 -6.00 18.38 -5.36
C SER A 57 -6.92 18.48 -4.14
N ASN A 58 -6.73 17.63 -3.13
CA ASN A 58 -7.50 17.69 -1.91
C ASN A 58 -7.11 18.92 -1.09
N THR A 59 -7.94 19.95 -1.13
CA THR A 59 -7.80 21.17 -0.33
C THR A 59 -8.54 21.10 1.00
N GLY A 60 -9.45 20.12 1.17
CA GLY A 60 -10.25 19.93 2.39
C GLY A 60 -9.51 19.14 3.48
N GLY A 61 -8.64 18.22 3.08
CA GLY A 61 -7.62 17.56 3.90
C GLY A 61 -8.09 16.84 5.18
N VAL A 62 -7.13 16.25 5.88
CA VAL A 62 -7.21 15.99 7.32
C VAL A 62 -6.25 16.96 7.98
N THR A 63 -6.76 17.88 8.80
CA THR A 63 -5.91 18.86 9.49
C THR A 63 -5.02 18.18 10.52
N GLY A 64 -3.83 18.75 10.74
CA GLY A 64 -2.95 18.31 11.81
C GLY A 64 -3.55 18.61 13.18
N GLY A 65 -3.28 17.74 14.16
CA GLY A 65 -3.76 17.90 15.53
C GLY A 65 -3.67 16.60 16.31
N THR A 66 -4.13 16.63 17.56
CA THR A 66 -4.18 15.46 18.46
C THR A 66 -5.60 14.93 18.67
N GLY A 67 -6.61 15.67 18.19
CA GLY A 67 -8.00 15.24 18.21
C GLY A 67 -8.29 14.18 17.15
N LEU A 68 -9.53 13.68 17.15
CA LEU A 68 -10.00 12.80 16.09
C LEU A 68 -10.15 13.59 14.79
N GLY A 69 -9.44 13.17 13.75
CA GLY A 69 -9.61 13.64 12.39
C GLY A 69 -10.35 12.59 11.56
N SER A 70 -11.17 13.04 10.61
CA SER A 70 -11.83 12.16 9.65
C SER A 70 -11.27 12.40 8.25
N GLY A 71 -10.86 11.32 7.58
CA GLY A 71 -10.49 11.34 6.17
C GLY A 71 -11.65 11.00 5.22
N VAL A 72 -12.90 10.99 5.70
CA VAL A 72 -14.06 10.48 4.93
C VAL A 72 -14.29 11.22 3.61
N ASP A 73 -13.99 12.53 3.57
CA ASP A 73 -14.14 13.36 2.38
C ASP A 73 -12.85 13.45 1.54
N VAL A 74 -11.80 12.71 1.94
CA VAL A 74 -10.52 12.67 1.23
C VAL A 74 -10.65 11.71 0.04
N MET A 75 -10.85 12.27 -1.14
CA MET A 75 -10.96 11.50 -2.39
C MET A 75 -9.70 11.53 -3.26
N THR A 76 -8.72 12.37 -2.94
CA THR A 76 -7.45 12.46 -3.67
C THR A 76 -6.28 12.43 -2.70
N GLY A 77 -5.18 11.82 -3.14
CA GLY A 77 -4.00 11.59 -2.31
C GLY A 77 -2.94 10.77 -3.02
N VAL A 78 -2.11 10.08 -2.24
CA VAL A 78 -1.10 9.14 -2.77
C VAL A 78 -1.81 7.86 -3.24
N GLU A 79 -1.46 7.41 -4.44
CA GLU A 79 -1.98 6.20 -5.06
C GLU A 79 -0.82 5.23 -5.32
N LEU A 80 -1.01 3.96 -4.97
CA LEU A 80 -0.01 2.90 -5.19
C LEU A 80 -0.62 1.73 -5.95
N ALA A 81 0.14 1.19 -6.92
CA ALA A 81 -0.14 -0.11 -7.50
C ALA A 81 1.03 -1.04 -7.19
N ILE A 82 0.75 -2.08 -6.39
CA ILE A 82 1.74 -3.05 -5.92
C ILE A 82 1.39 -4.41 -6.55
N PRO A 83 2.20 -4.92 -7.48
CA PRO A 83 2.01 -6.25 -8.04
C PRO A 83 2.12 -7.32 -6.95
N LEU A 84 1.28 -8.36 -7.01
CA LEU A 84 1.31 -9.46 -6.03
C LEU A 84 2.67 -10.16 -5.98
N SER A 85 3.39 -10.20 -7.11
CA SER A 85 4.76 -10.73 -7.18
C SER A 85 5.77 -9.96 -6.32
N ALA A 86 5.50 -8.69 -6.00
CA ALA A 86 6.33 -7.90 -5.08
C ALA A 86 6.10 -8.26 -3.61
N ILE A 87 5.07 -9.03 -3.29
CA ILE A 87 4.66 -9.34 -1.90
C ILE A 87 4.47 -10.84 -1.68
N GLY A 88 5.23 -11.67 -2.41
CA GLY A 88 5.25 -13.12 -2.24
C GLY A 88 4.17 -13.88 -3.01
N SER A 89 3.48 -13.23 -3.95
CA SER A 89 2.47 -13.84 -4.83
C SER A 89 1.35 -14.58 -4.08
N PRO A 90 0.65 -13.93 -3.12
CA PRO A 90 -0.49 -14.56 -2.45
C PRO A 90 -1.58 -14.90 -3.49
N THR A 91 -2.22 -16.07 -3.33
CA THR A 91 -3.23 -16.58 -4.28
C THR A 91 -4.63 -16.70 -3.68
N SER A 92 -4.78 -16.54 -2.37
CA SER A 92 -6.07 -16.60 -1.69
C SER A 92 -6.03 -15.86 -0.34
N GLY A 93 -7.20 -15.65 0.25
CA GLY A 93 -7.33 -15.02 1.57
C GLY A 93 -7.24 -13.50 1.53
N TYR A 94 -6.61 -12.93 2.56
CA TYR A 94 -6.53 -11.47 2.74
C TYR A 94 -5.08 -11.03 3.02
N ILE A 95 -4.73 -9.88 2.47
CA ILE A 95 -3.51 -9.15 2.78
C ILE A 95 -3.85 -8.15 3.89
N LYS A 96 -3.09 -8.18 4.99
CA LYS A 96 -3.14 -7.14 6.03
C LYS A 96 -2.29 -5.96 5.59
N VAL A 97 -2.89 -4.78 5.50
CA VAL A 97 -2.19 -3.54 5.10
C VAL A 97 -2.21 -2.56 6.26
N SER A 98 -1.03 -2.17 6.72
CA SER A 98 -0.84 -1.09 7.69
C SER A 98 -0.17 0.09 6.99
N THR A 99 -0.76 1.27 7.13
CA THR A 99 -0.31 2.50 6.46
C THR A 99 -0.33 3.64 7.45
N PHE A 100 0.78 4.36 7.53
CA PHE A 100 0.96 5.47 8.46
C PHE A 100 1.97 6.47 7.88
N ILE A 101 1.91 7.70 8.37
CA ILE A 101 2.90 8.72 8.03
C ILE A 101 4.11 8.59 8.96
N ASN A 102 5.29 8.69 8.38
CA ASN A 102 6.55 8.73 9.12
C ASN A 102 7.42 9.91 8.66
N GLY A 103 8.41 10.27 9.47
CA GLY A 103 9.39 11.30 9.13
C GLY A 103 10.25 10.88 7.93
N ALA A 104 10.70 11.84 7.12
CA ALA A 104 11.55 11.58 5.96
C ALA A 104 12.86 10.87 6.32
N GLY A 105 13.36 11.04 7.54
CA GLY A 105 14.53 10.33 8.07
C GLY A 105 14.24 8.94 8.63
N HIS A 106 13.00 8.45 8.57
CA HIS A 106 12.55 7.21 9.21
C HIS A 106 12.83 7.16 10.72
N ASP A 107 12.83 8.33 11.37
CA ASP A 107 13.16 8.57 12.78
C ASP A 107 11.94 8.94 13.62
N TYR A 108 10.76 9.01 13.01
CA TYR A 108 9.54 9.45 13.66
C TYR A 108 8.29 8.80 13.04
N VAL A 109 7.32 8.41 13.88
CA VAL A 109 6.00 7.91 13.47
C VAL A 109 4.92 8.93 13.87
N SER A 110 4.13 9.35 12.89
CA SER A 110 3.00 10.26 13.08
C SER A 110 1.81 9.57 13.77
N ASN A 111 0.89 10.37 14.31
CA ASN A 111 -0.42 9.89 14.77
C ASN A 111 -1.39 9.57 13.62
N GLN A 112 -1.04 9.92 12.38
CA GLN A 112 -1.83 9.63 11.19
C GLN A 112 -1.58 8.19 10.71
N VAL A 113 -2.35 7.26 11.25
CA VAL A 113 -2.41 5.85 10.84
C VAL A 113 -3.78 5.61 10.19
N LEU A 114 -3.82 4.95 9.02
CA LEU A 114 -5.05 4.79 8.25
C LEU A 114 -6.14 4.03 9.00
N ALA A 115 -5.76 3.02 9.78
CA ALA A 115 -6.68 2.28 10.65
C ALA A 115 -7.06 3.02 11.95
N GLY A 116 -6.46 4.19 12.19
CA GLY A 116 -6.66 5.01 13.38
C GLY A 116 -5.90 4.51 14.63
N ILE A 117 -5.70 5.42 15.58
CA ILE A 117 -5.08 5.14 16.89
C ILE A 117 -5.94 5.59 18.09
N GLY A 118 -7.19 6.01 17.84
CA GLY A 118 -8.07 6.57 18.87
C GLY A 118 -7.79 8.04 19.24
N GLY A 119 -7.02 8.75 18.40
CA GLY A 119 -6.54 10.10 18.68
C GLY A 119 -5.27 10.10 19.53
N GLY A 120 -4.71 11.28 19.78
CA GLY A 120 -3.49 11.44 20.57
C GLY A 120 -2.34 12.10 19.80
N GLY A 121 -1.22 12.27 20.51
CA GLY A 121 0.02 12.78 19.92
C GLY A 121 0.68 11.77 19.00
N ASN A 122 1.65 12.26 18.23
CA ASN A 122 2.52 11.40 17.44
C ASN A 122 3.22 10.34 18.30
N LEU A 123 3.51 9.20 17.69
CA LEU A 123 4.02 8.02 18.40
C LEU A 123 5.52 8.07 18.65
N GLY A 124 6.26 8.90 17.92
CA GLY A 124 7.68 9.17 18.17
C GLY A 124 8.63 8.18 17.50
N GLU A 125 9.75 7.87 18.18
CA GLU A 125 10.84 7.04 17.66
C GLU A 125 10.33 5.64 17.23
N PRO A 126 10.43 5.26 15.94
CA PRO A 126 9.84 4.04 15.39
C PRO A 126 10.25 2.75 16.10
N ARG A 127 11.48 2.65 16.63
CA ARG A 127 11.93 1.46 17.36
C ARG A 127 11.23 1.25 18.70
N LEU A 128 10.59 2.29 19.23
CA LEU A 128 9.83 2.25 20.48
C LEU A 128 8.32 2.11 20.22
N VAL A 129 7.87 2.19 18.96
CA VAL A 129 6.47 2.08 18.59
C VAL A 129 6.13 0.61 18.34
N ASN A 130 5.13 0.12 19.08
CA ASN A 130 4.51 -1.16 18.82
C ASN A 130 2.99 -1.01 18.76
N PHE A 131 2.42 -1.23 17.57
CA PHE A 131 0.97 -1.11 17.36
C PHE A 131 0.15 -2.11 18.16
N SER A 132 0.73 -3.25 18.61
CA SER A 132 -0.01 -4.16 19.51
C SER A 132 -0.38 -3.54 20.86
N ASN A 133 0.24 -2.42 21.22
CA ASN A 133 -0.08 -1.67 22.44
C ASN A 133 -1.23 -0.67 22.23
N ILE A 134 -1.75 -0.53 21.01
CA ILE A 134 -2.88 0.36 20.68
C ILE A 134 -4.13 -0.50 20.54
N PRO A 135 -5.24 -0.17 21.22
CA PRO A 135 -6.50 -0.90 21.05
C PRO A 135 -6.98 -0.93 19.60
N GLY A 136 -7.44 -2.10 19.14
CA GLY A 136 -7.93 -2.33 17.78
C GLY A 136 -6.86 -2.84 16.83
N ASP A 137 -7.25 -3.11 15.58
CA ASP A 137 -6.32 -3.55 14.53
C ASP A 137 -5.77 -2.33 13.76
N GLN A 138 -4.45 -2.11 13.79
CA GLN A 138 -3.80 -1.03 13.02
C GLN A 138 -3.52 -1.44 11.56
N TYR A 139 -4.43 -2.24 10.99
CA TYR A 139 -4.42 -2.67 9.60
C TYR A 139 -5.85 -2.83 9.08
N PHE A 140 -6.00 -2.76 7.77
CA PHE A 140 -7.21 -3.17 7.08
C PHE A 140 -6.92 -4.38 6.19
N LEU A 141 -7.98 -5.08 5.78
CA LEU A 141 -7.88 -6.29 4.96
C LEU A 141 -8.14 -5.95 3.49
N VAL A 142 -7.25 -6.44 2.62
CA VAL A 142 -7.44 -6.42 1.16
C VAL A 142 -7.63 -7.85 0.69
N PRO A 143 -8.77 -8.21 0.08
CA PRO A 143 -8.99 -9.56 -0.44
C PRO A 143 -8.04 -9.84 -1.60
N VAL A 144 -7.45 -11.04 -1.59
CA VAL A 144 -6.68 -11.54 -2.74
C VAL A 144 -7.67 -12.11 -3.75
N PRO A 145 -7.70 -11.61 -5.00
CA PRO A 145 -8.55 -12.19 -6.03
C PRO A 145 -8.18 -13.66 -6.25
N GLU A 146 -9.16 -14.55 -6.22
CA GLU A 146 -8.91 -15.96 -6.52
C GLU A 146 -8.43 -16.10 -7.99
N PRO A 147 -7.53 -17.05 -8.29
CA PRO A 147 -7.08 -17.27 -9.65
C PRO A 147 -8.27 -17.63 -10.55
N SER A 148 -8.56 -16.77 -11.52
CA SER A 148 -9.63 -16.98 -12.51
C SER A 148 -9.47 -18.27 -13.32
N SER A 149 -8.28 -18.88 -13.28
CA SER A 149 -7.96 -20.19 -13.88
C SER A 149 -8.82 -21.34 -13.33
N LEU A 150 -9.20 -21.34 -12.05
CA LEU A 150 -10.11 -22.36 -11.49
C LEU A 150 -11.53 -22.25 -12.06
N SER A 151 -12.00 -21.01 -12.21
CA SER A 151 -13.32 -20.74 -12.80
C SER A 151 -13.39 -21.17 -14.27
N ILE A 152 -12.33 -20.91 -15.04
CA ILE A 152 -12.24 -21.31 -16.45
C ILE A 152 -12.10 -22.84 -16.59
N LEU A 153 -11.36 -23.50 -15.71
CA LEU A 153 -11.23 -24.96 -15.71
C LEU A 153 -12.56 -25.65 -15.40
N LEU A 154 -13.30 -25.18 -14.40
CA LEU A 154 -14.61 -25.73 -14.04
C LEU A 154 -15.65 -25.52 -15.15
N LEU A 155 -15.64 -24.36 -15.81
CA LEU A 155 -16.48 -24.09 -16.97
C LEU A 155 -16.10 -24.97 -18.18
N GLY A 156 -14.80 -25.16 -18.43
CA GLY A 156 -14.29 -26.03 -19.49
C GLY A 156 -14.63 -27.51 -19.28
N LEU A 157 -14.46 -28.02 -18.05
CA LEU A 157 -14.83 -29.39 -17.68
C LEU A 157 -16.35 -29.60 -17.70
N GLY A 158 -17.12 -28.62 -17.25
CA GLY A 158 -18.58 -28.62 -17.35
C GLY A 158 -19.05 -28.71 -18.80
N ALA A 159 -18.53 -27.84 -19.67
CA ALA A 159 -18.86 -27.84 -21.10
C ALA A 159 -18.49 -29.17 -21.79
N TRP A 160 -17.34 -29.77 -21.44
CA TRP A 160 -16.92 -31.07 -21.96
C TRP A 160 -17.82 -32.22 -21.48
N ALA A 161 -18.18 -32.24 -20.20
CA ALA A 161 -19.07 -33.25 -19.63
C ALA A 161 -20.49 -33.18 -20.24
N PHE A 162 -21.00 -31.97 -20.49
CA PHE A 162 -22.28 -31.77 -21.20
C PHE A 162 -22.20 -32.26 -22.66
N ARG A 163 -21.06 -32.05 -23.33
CA ARG A 163 -20.85 -32.52 -24.71
C ARG A 163 -20.82 -34.05 -24.82
N LYS A 164 -20.22 -34.76 -23.86
CA LYS A 164 -20.19 -36.23 -23.83
C LYS A 164 -21.54 -36.89 -23.53
N ARG A 165 -22.46 -36.19 -22.88
CA ARG A 165 -23.81 -36.72 -22.56
C ARG A 165 -24.81 -36.58 -23.71
N ARG A 166 -24.44 -35.93 -24.81
CA ARG A 166 -25.29 -35.67 -25.98
C ARG A 166 -24.84 -36.41 -27.25
N GLY A 167 -23.90 -37.36 -27.14
CA GLY A 167 -23.39 -38.17 -28.25
C GLY A 167 -23.60 -39.65 -28.01
#